data_AF-A0A7X6NYQ4-F1
#
_entry.id   AF-A0A7X6NYQ4-F1
#
_cell.length_a   1.000
_cell.length_b   1.000
_cell.length_c   1.000
_cell.angle_alpha   90.00
_cell.angle_beta   90.00
_cell.angle_gamma   90.00
#
_symmetry.space_group_name_H-M   'P 1'
#
loop_
_entity.id
_entity.type
_entity.pdbx_description
1 polymer ?
#
loop_
_entity_poly.entity_id
_entity_poly.type
_entity_poly.pdbx_seq_one_letter_code
_entity_poly.pdbx_strand_id
1 'polypeptide(L)' 'MPHTGSVTLSCFVGVGSRDESPELAGASHFLEHLLFKGTLARTSREINRAIDAVGGDFNAYT' A
#
# COMPACT_ATOMS: atom_id res chain seq x y z
N MET A 1 9.82 -7.60 20.91
CA MET A 1 9.00 -7.17 22.06
C MET A 1 8.42 -8.43 22.70
N PRO A 2 8.95 -8.88 23.85
CA PRO A 2 8.35 -10.01 24.56
C PRO A 2 6.89 -9.66 24.91
N HIS A 3 5.96 -10.60 24.66
CA HIS A 3 4.53 -10.50 24.98
C HIS A 3 3.61 -9.71 24.02
N THR A 4 4.08 -9.25 22.86
CA THR A 4 3.20 -8.63 21.86
C THR A 4 2.48 -9.69 21.02
N GLY A 5 1.16 -9.56 20.85
CA GLY A 5 0.33 -10.47 20.06
C GLY A 5 0.11 -10.05 18.60
N SER A 6 0.76 -8.96 18.15
CA SER A 6 0.61 -8.40 16.81
C SER A 6 1.92 -7.79 16.31
N VAL A 7 1.99 -7.54 15.01
CA VAL A 7 3.11 -6.87 14.33
C VAL A 7 2.57 -5.94 13.24
N THR A 8 3.27 -4.84 12.99
CA THR A 8 3.05 -3.96 11.84
C THR A 8 4.30 -3.95 10.98
N LEU A 9 4.13 -4.08 9.68
CA LEU A 9 5.18 -3.93 8.67
C LEU A 9 4.86 -2.72 7.81
N SER A 10 5.87 -1.92 7.48
CA SER A 10 5.70 -0.71 6.69
C SER A 10 6.83 -0.56 5.68
N CYS A 11 6.47 -0.17 4.46
CA CYS A 11 7.41 0.15 3.39
C CYS A 11 7.34 1.65 3.12
N PHE A 12 8.46 2.35 3.25
CA PHE A 12 8.54 3.79 3.01
C PHE A 12 9.32 4.07 1.73
N VAL A 13 8.75 4.90 0.87
CA VAL A 13 9.39 5.38 -0.36
C VAL A 13 9.66 6.87 -0.17
N GLY A 14 10.90 7.31 -0.39
CA GLY A 14 11.30 8.71 -0.23
C GLY A 14 10.89 9.59 -1.42
N VAL A 15 9.68 9.41 -1.94
CA VAL A 15 9.12 10.11 -3.10
C VAL A 15 7.67 10.47 -2.79
N GLY A 16 7.25 11.68 -3.16
CA GLY A 16 5.85 12.11 -3.12
C GLY A 16 5.60 13.29 -4.03
N SER A 17 4.51 14.04 -3.81
CA SER A 17 4.10 15.15 -4.70
C SER A 17 5.15 16.24 -4.90
N ARG A 18 6.13 16.36 -3.97
CA ARG A 18 7.25 17.30 -4.10
C ARG A 18 8.22 16.93 -5.24
N ASP A 19 8.31 15.64 -5.55
CA ASP A 19 9.28 15.09 -6.49
C ASP A 19 8.72 14.97 -7.91
N GLU A 20 7.46 15.37 -8.11
CA GLU A 20 6.77 15.31 -9.39
C GLU A 20 7.12 16.51 -10.28
N SER A 21 7.19 16.27 -11.60
CA SER A 21 7.19 17.36 -12.56
C SER A 21 5.76 17.94 -12.68
N PRO A 22 5.60 19.19 -13.17
CA PRO A 22 4.28 19.79 -13.36
C PRO A 22 3.34 18.96 -14.24
N GLU A 23 3.87 18.23 -15.22
CA GLU A 23 3.11 17.37 -16.14
C GLU A 23 2.59 16.08 -15.47
N LEU A 24 3.19 15.69 -14.34
CA LEU A 24 2.88 14.49 -13.58
C LEU A 24 2.22 14.81 -12.23
N ALA A 25 1.72 16.02 -12.03
CA ALA A 25 1.09 16.43 -10.79
C ALA A 25 -0.02 15.43 -10.37
N GLY A 26 0.11 14.86 -9.17
CA GLY A 26 -0.77 13.84 -8.61
C GLY A 26 -0.37 12.39 -8.90
N ALA A 27 0.74 12.15 -9.62
CA ALA A 27 1.17 10.81 -10.01
C ALA A 27 1.47 9.89 -8.82
N SER A 28 2.04 10.40 -7.73
CA SER A 28 2.39 9.63 -6.52
C SER A 28 1.13 9.13 -5.85
N HIS A 29 0.14 10.00 -5.63
CA HIS A 29 -1.13 9.61 -5.02
C HIS A 29 -1.92 8.70 -5.97
N PHE A 30 -1.90 8.97 -7.27
CA PHE A 30 -2.54 8.08 -8.25
C PHE A 30 -1.92 6.68 -8.25
N LEU A 31 -0.58 6.59 -8.21
CA LEU A 31 0.16 5.34 -8.12
C LEU A 31 -0.18 4.58 -6.82
N GLU A 32 -0.27 5.28 -5.69
CA GLU A 32 -0.71 4.69 -4.42
C GLU A 32 -2.02 3.91 -4.58
N HIS A 33 -3.07 4.53 -5.17
CA HIS A 33 -4.35 3.85 -5.40
C HIS A 33 -4.24 2.65 -6.33
N LEU A 34 -3.36 2.73 -7.34
CA LEU A 34 -3.15 1.63 -8.28
C LEU A 34 -2.51 0.40 -7.62
N LEU A 35 -1.67 0.58 -6.60
CA LEU A 35 -1.08 -0.53 -5.85
C LEU A 35 -2.12 -1.41 -5.16
N PHE A 36 -3.30 -0.86 -4.83
CA PHE A 36 -4.42 -1.63 -4.25
C PHE A 36 -5.30 -2.34 -5.30
N LYS A 37 -5.09 -2.10 -6.60
CA LYS A 37 -5.91 -2.70 -7.67
C LYS A 37 -5.47 -4.11 -8.07
N GLY A 38 -4.31 -4.55 -7.63
CA GLY A 38 -3.80 -5.90 -7.86
C GLY A 38 -2.35 -5.90 -8.32
N THR A 39 -1.88 -7.09 -8.62
CA THR A 39 -0.56 -7.39 -9.17
C THR A 39 -0.71 -8.32 -10.36
N LEU A 40 0.38 -8.61 -11.06
CA LEU A 40 0.39 -9.61 -12.13
C LEU A 40 -0.03 -11.02 -11.67
N ALA A 41 0.12 -11.32 -10.37
CA ALA A 41 -0.15 -12.64 -9.80
C ALA A 41 -1.46 -12.72 -8.99
N ARG A 42 -2.01 -11.59 -8.55
CA ARG A 42 -3.20 -11.54 -7.67
C ARG A 42 -4.05 -10.32 -7.95
N THR A 43 -5.35 -10.51 -8.06
CA THR A 43 -6.36 -9.45 -8.12
C THR A 43 -6.49 -8.73 -6.77
N SER A 44 -7.04 -7.51 -6.76
CA SER A 44 -7.38 -6.78 -5.52
C SER A 44 -8.22 -7.60 -4.55
N ARG A 45 -9.19 -8.37 -5.07
CA ARG A 45 -10.05 -9.25 -4.26
C ARG A 45 -9.26 -10.36 -3.57
N GLU A 46 -8.31 -10.97 -4.27
CA GLU A 46 -7.46 -12.01 -3.69
C GLU A 46 -6.51 -11.45 -2.63
N ILE A 47 -5.98 -10.24 -2.85
CA ILE A 47 -5.17 -9.53 -1.86
C ILE A 47 -5.98 -9.25 -0.59
N ASN A 48 -7.16 -8.62 -0.72
CA ASN A 48 -8.02 -8.31 0.43
C ASN A 48 -8.40 -9.58 1.20
N ARG A 49 -8.82 -10.64 0.51
CA ARG A 49 -9.15 -11.92 1.16
C ARG A 49 -7.98 -12.52 1.91
N ALA A 50 -6.75 -12.39 1.39
CA ALA A 50 -5.57 -12.92 2.07
C ALA A 50 -5.26 -12.19 3.38
N ILE A 51 -5.50 -10.87 3.42
CA ILE A 51 -5.35 -10.06 4.63
C ILE A 51 -6.49 -10.31 5.63
N ASP A 52 -7.74 -10.33 5.16
CA ASP A 52 -8.92 -10.62 5.98
C ASP A 52 -8.84 -12.00 6.64
N ALA A 53 -8.33 -13.01 5.92
CA ALA A 53 -8.20 -14.39 6.40
C ALA A 53 -7.29 -14.54 7.62
N VAL A 54 -6.39 -13.58 7.87
CA VAL A 54 -5.51 -13.55 9.05
C VAL A 54 -5.95 -12.49 10.08
N GLY A 55 -7.10 -11.85 9.88
CA GLY A 55 -7.60 -10.76 10.73
C GLY A 55 -6.74 -9.49 10.66
N GLY A 56 -5.98 -9.32 9.58
CA GLY A 56 -5.13 -8.16 9.36
C GLY A 56 -5.89 -6.99 8.74
N ASP A 57 -5.24 -5.84 8.71
CA ASP A 57 -5.65 -4.67 7.94
C ASP A 57 -4.40 -4.02 7.33
N PHE A 58 -4.57 -3.28 6.24
CA PHE A 58 -3.47 -2.62 5.56
C PHE A 58 -3.92 -1.31 4.90
N ASN A 59 -2.99 -0.36 4.83
CA ASN A 59 -3.26 0.97 4.31
C ASN A 59 -2.00 1.55 3.63
N ALA A 60 -2.17 2.67 2.93
CA ALA A 60 -1.10 3.49 2.37
C ALA A 60 -1.42 4.98 2.55
N TYR A 61 -0.43 5.81 2.22
CA TYR A 61 -0.58 7.26 2.21
C TYR A 61 0.48 7.87 1.28
N THR A 62 0.16 9.05 0.73
CA THR A 62 1.02 9.90 -0.09
C THR A 62 0.86 11.36 0.32
#